data_AF-A0A958AIN4-F1
#
_entry.id   AF-A0A958AIN4-F1
#
_cell.length_a   1.000
_cell.length_b   1.000
_cell.length_c   1.000
_cell.angle_alpha   90.00
_cell.angle_beta   90.00
_cell.angle_gamma   90.00
#
_symmetry.space_group_name_H-M   'P 1'
#
loop_
_entity.id
_entity.type
_entity.pdbx_description
1 polymer ?
#
loop_
_entity_poly.entity_id
_entity_poly.type
_entity_poly.pdbx_seq_one_letter_code
_entity_poly.pdbx_strand_id
1 'polypeptide(L)'
;PAIAKRLGADDPQITTTARAAALAKADLVTAMVVEMTSLQGIMGEIYARQSGEEAAVAQAIREHYLPRYAGDANPTTLAGLALSLADKLDSLVGLFAVGAIPTGSADPFGLRRAALGIVNNLLAAAVDFSIVEGLTLAAAQQPVTVDGAALQEAVNFVTRRLQGVLADMGYRYDIVEAVLAVRGDNPHAAQRACSALQQLVQQPWWDETFTAYARCARITRNVTEQYPLNPAAYQEDVERQLHEAYTAAAALIEKQAEAANVLGDALHRLATPINAFFDKVLVNAEEEAVRQARLALVQRIAQLPSSVADLSKVQGF
;
A
#
# COMPACT_ATOMS: atom_id res chain seq x y z
N PRO A 1 10.46 -19.05 -2.24
CA PRO A 1 10.76 -18.64 -3.64
C PRO A 1 9.81 -17.58 -4.22
N ALA A 2 8.48 -17.76 -4.10
CA ALA A 2 7.50 -16.83 -4.68
C ALA A 2 7.64 -15.39 -4.17
N ILE A 3 7.77 -15.21 -2.85
CA ILE A 3 8.00 -13.89 -2.23
C ILE A 3 9.28 -13.23 -2.74
N ALA A 4 10.40 -13.97 -2.81
CA ALA A 4 11.65 -13.45 -3.34
C ALA A 4 11.51 -12.94 -4.79
N LYS A 5 10.84 -13.71 -5.66
CA LYS A 5 10.57 -13.30 -7.05
C LYS A 5 9.74 -12.00 -7.11
N ARG A 6 8.74 -11.85 -6.24
CA ARG A 6 7.92 -10.62 -6.15
C ARG A 6 8.69 -9.41 -5.65
N LEU A 7 9.72 -9.62 -4.83
CA LEU A 7 10.65 -8.58 -4.40
C LEU A 7 11.73 -8.26 -5.45
N GLY A 8 11.71 -8.91 -6.62
CA GLY A 8 12.70 -8.68 -7.69
C GLY A 8 14.03 -9.41 -7.49
N ALA A 9 14.04 -10.51 -6.74
CA ALA A 9 15.23 -11.33 -6.53
C ALA A 9 15.80 -11.90 -7.85
N ASP A 10 17.13 -11.93 -7.97
CA ASP A 10 17.82 -12.70 -9.01
C ASP A 10 17.90 -14.21 -8.67
N ASP A 11 18.35 -15.03 -9.62
CA ASP A 11 18.42 -16.49 -9.44
C ASP A 11 19.31 -16.93 -8.25
N PRO A 12 20.50 -16.35 -8.02
CA PRO A 12 21.29 -16.62 -6.82
C PRO A 12 20.55 -16.29 -5.52
N GLN A 13 19.87 -15.15 -5.45
CA GLN A 13 19.09 -14.74 -4.28
C GLN A 13 17.89 -15.66 -4.05
N ILE A 14 17.20 -16.09 -5.11
CA ILE A 14 16.11 -17.06 -5.01
C ILE A 14 16.63 -18.40 -4.48
N THR A 15 17.77 -18.86 -4.97
CA THR A 15 18.43 -20.10 -4.53
C THR A 15 18.81 -20.01 -3.05
N THR A 16 19.46 -18.91 -2.65
CA THR A 16 19.81 -18.63 -1.25
C THR A 16 18.57 -18.63 -0.36
N THR A 17 17.51 -17.94 -0.78
CA THR A 17 16.25 -17.88 -0.03
C THR A 17 15.62 -19.26 0.12
N ALA A 18 15.58 -20.06 -0.94
CA ALA A 18 15.02 -21.41 -0.90
C ALA A 18 15.82 -22.34 0.01
N ARG A 19 17.16 -22.26 -0.04
CA ARG A 19 18.04 -23.04 0.83
C ARG A 19 17.87 -22.63 2.30
N ALA A 20 17.85 -21.33 2.58
CA ALA A 20 17.61 -20.82 3.92
C ALA A 20 16.22 -21.21 4.44
N ALA A 21 15.19 -21.18 3.60
CA ALA A 21 13.84 -21.62 3.98
C ALA A 21 13.79 -23.10 4.39
N ALA A 22 14.51 -23.97 3.68
CA ALA A 22 14.57 -25.40 3.99
C ALA A 22 15.26 -25.71 5.33
N LEU A 23 16.11 -24.80 5.81
CA LEU A 23 16.87 -24.91 7.06
C LEU A 23 16.32 -24.01 8.18
N ALA A 24 15.31 -23.18 7.87
CA ALA A 24 14.78 -22.21 8.81
C ALA A 24 14.27 -22.90 10.07
N LYS A 25 14.51 -22.28 11.23
CA LYS A 25 14.04 -22.76 12.54
C LYS A 25 14.62 -24.10 13.00
N ALA A 26 15.61 -24.66 12.29
CA ALA A 26 16.29 -25.90 12.71
C ALA A 26 17.00 -25.79 14.06
N ASP A 27 17.33 -24.57 14.48
CA ASP A 27 17.94 -24.30 15.78
C ASP A 27 16.96 -24.42 16.96
N LEU A 28 15.64 -24.32 16.72
CA LEU A 28 14.62 -24.38 17.78
C LEU A 28 14.59 -25.70 18.56
N VAL A 29 15.09 -26.79 17.97
CA VAL A 29 15.14 -28.11 18.62
C VAL A 29 16.45 -28.37 19.38
N THR A 30 17.35 -27.39 19.44
CA THR A 30 18.63 -27.54 20.12
C THR A 30 18.54 -27.18 21.60
N ALA A 31 19.31 -27.89 22.44
CA ALA A 31 19.34 -27.62 23.88
C ALA A 31 19.68 -26.15 24.20
N MET A 32 20.60 -25.56 23.43
CA MET A 32 21.00 -24.15 23.56
C MET A 32 19.81 -23.18 23.41
N VAL A 33 18.96 -23.38 22.40
CA VAL A 33 17.81 -22.48 22.14
C VAL A 33 16.65 -22.78 23.07
N VAL A 34 16.45 -24.06 23.45
CA VAL A 34 15.46 -24.46 24.47
C VAL A 34 15.78 -23.81 25.81
N GLU A 35 17.06 -23.79 26.21
CA GLU A 35 17.50 -23.15 27.46
C GLU A 35 17.53 -21.62 27.36
N MET A 36 17.87 -21.06 26.20
CA MET A 36 17.98 -19.62 26.00
C MET A 36 17.36 -19.17 24.67
N THR A 37 16.04 -18.91 24.68
CA THR A 37 15.25 -18.55 23.49
C THR A 37 15.71 -17.28 22.78
N SER A 38 16.43 -16.38 23.47
CA SER A 38 17.04 -15.20 22.87
C SER A 38 18.12 -15.53 21.83
N LEU A 39 18.62 -16.77 21.80
CA LEU A 39 19.58 -17.26 20.83
C LEU A 39 18.97 -17.77 19.52
N GLN A 40 17.64 -17.80 19.40
CA GLN A 40 16.99 -18.21 18.15
C GLN A 40 17.46 -17.33 16.96
N GLY A 41 17.67 -17.95 15.80
CA GLY A 41 18.24 -17.34 14.61
C GLY A 41 19.76 -17.16 14.68
N ILE A 42 20.32 -16.75 15.82
CA ILE A 42 21.77 -16.62 16.02
C ILE A 42 22.41 -18.00 15.97
N MET A 43 21.87 -18.96 16.72
CA MET A 43 22.38 -20.34 16.68
C MET A 43 22.08 -20.98 15.33
N GLY A 44 20.94 -20.69 14.69
CA GLY A 44 20.65 -21.11 13.32
C GLY A 44 21.73 -20.72 12.32
N GLU A 45 22.18 -19.46 12.34
CA GLU A 45 23.30 -18.99 11.51
C GLU A 45 24.62 -19.70 11.84
N ILE A 46 24.95 -19.86 13.13
CA ILE A 46 26.18 -20.54 13.56
C ILE A 46 26.18 -22.00 13.09
N TYR A 47 25.07 -22.72 13.30
CA TYR A 47 24.95 -24.12 12.91
C TYR A 47 24.98 -24.31 11.39
N ALA A 48 24.32 -23.42 10.63
CA ALA A 48 24.37 -23.44 9.17
C ALA A 48 25.81 -23.26 8.67
N ARG A 49 26.55 -22.27 9.20
CA ARG A 49 27.97 -22.08 8.86
C ARG A 49 28.84 -23.29 9.20
N GLN A 50 28.66 -23.87 10.39
CA GLN A 50 29.43 -25.04 10.82
C GLN A 50 29.11 -26.28 9.99
N SER A 51 27.91 -26.36 9.42
CA SER A 51 27.48 -27.44 8.53
C SER A 51 27.90 -27.22 7.07
N GLY A 52 28.66 -26.15 6.78
CA GLY A 52 29.20 -25.85 5.45
C GLY A 52 28.25 -25.10 4.52
N GLU A 53 27.15 -24.54 5.03
CA GLU A 53 26.29 -23.67 4.23
C GLU A 53 27.00 -22.36 3.86
N GLU A 54 26.61 -21.79 2.72
CA GLU A 54 27.09 -20.48 2.30
C GLU A 54 26.75 -19.38 3.31
N ALA A 55 27.63 -18.38 3.42
CA ALA A 55 27.45 -17.30 4.38
C ALA A 55 26.12 -16.53 4.18
N ALA A 56 25.67 -16.39 2.94
CA ALA A 56 24.41 -15.74 2.60
C ALA A 56 23.18 -16.54 3.08
N VAL A 57 23.24 -17.87 3.00
CA VAL A 57 22.19 -18.76 3.52
C VAL A 57 22.11 -18.65 5.04
N ALA A 58 23.26 -18.75 5.72
CA ALA A 58 23.33 -18.62 7.17
C ALA A 58 22.83 -17.25 7.65
N GLN A 59 23.18 -16.17 6.95
CA GLN A 59 22.69 -14.83 7.25
C GLN A 59 21.17 -14.73 7.08
N ALA A 60 20.60 -15.27 5.99
CA ALA A 60 19.15 -15.27 5.78
C ALA A 60 18.41 -16.06 6.87
N ILE A 61 18.99 -17.16 7.37
CA ILE A 61 18.45 -17.92 8.52
C ILE A 61 18.42 -17.06 9.79
N ARG A 62 19.42 -16.20 10.04
CA ARG A 62 19.32 -15.25 11.17
C ARG A 62 18.27 -14.17 10.89
N GLU A 63 18.31 -13.57 9.71
CA GLU A 63 17.53 -12.39 9.37
C GLU A 63 16.02 -12.67 9.30
N HIS A 64 15.57 -13.90 9.02
CA HIS A 64 14.12 -14.16 8.90
C HIS A 64 13.32 -13.90 10.20
N TYR A 65 13.97 -14.00 11.35
CA TYR A 65 13.35 -13.65 12.63
C TYR A 65 13.15 -12.14 12.82
N LEU A 66 13.83 -11.30 12.03
CA LEU A 66 13.82 -9.86 12.19
C LEU A 66 12.59 -9.18 11.58
N PRO A 67 12.05 -8.12 12.21
CA PRO A 67 12.33 -7.68 13.58
C PRO A 67 11.65 -8.60 14.60
N ARG A 68 12.31 -8.85 15.73
CA ARG A 68 11.77 -9.70 16.81
C ARG A 68 10.86 -8.92 17.77
N TYR A 69 11.10 -7.63 17.90
CA TYR A 69 10.36 -6.69 18.75
C TYR A 69 10.39 -5.28 18.13
N ALA A 70 9.57 -4.37 18.67
CA ALA A 70 9.53 -2.99 18.21
C ALA A 70 10.89 -2.29 18.43
N GLY A 71 11.46 -1.71 17.38
CA GLY A 71 12.78 -1.09 17.41
C GLY A 71 13.97 -2.04 17.23
N ASP A 72 13.73 -3.33 16.96
CA ASP A 72 14.79 -4.26 16.55
C ASP A 72 15.30 -3.93 15.13
N ALA A 73 16.43 -4.54 14.75
CA ALA A 73 16.92 -4.46 13.37
C ALA A 73 15.95 -5.11 12.37
N ASN A 74 16.02 -4.67 11.11
CA ASN A 74 15.31 -5.30 9.99
C ASN A 74 16.30 -6.16 9.17
N PRO A 75 15.81 -7.13 8.36
CA PRO A 75 16.64 -7.84 7.39
C PRO A 75 17.36 -6.87 6.45
N THR A 76 18.64 -7.11 6.23
CA THR A 76 19.47 -6.26 5.35
C THR A 76 19.72 -6.89 3.98
N THR A 77 19.52 -8.21 3.88
CA THR A 77 19.62 -8.93 2.62
C THR A 77 18.24 -9.20 2.03
N LEU A 78 18.17 -9.27 0.69
CA LEU A 78 16.92 -9.62 0.01
C LEU A 78 16.44 -11.03 0.41
N ALA A 79 17.36 -12.00 0.55
CA ALA A 79 17.01 -13.35 0.97
C ALA A 79 16.44 -13.41 2.39
N GLY A 80 17.06 -12.67 3.33
CA GLY A 80 16.55 -12.51 4.69
C GLY A 80 15.19 -11.82 4.73
N LEU A 81 15.01 -10.73 3.96
CA LEU A 81 13.74 -10.03 3.82
C LEU A 81 12.64 -10.94 3.28
N ALA A 82 12.91 -11.65 2.18
CA ALA A 82 11.96 -12.55 1.55
C ALA A 82 11.54 -13.68 2.48
N LEU A 83 12.50 -14.29 3.19
CA LEU A 83 12.22 -15.35 4.15
C LEU A 83 11.46 -14.82 5.38
N SER A 84 11.83 -13.64 5.87
CA SER A 84 11.13 -12.95 6.97
C SER A 84 9.67 -12.66 6.65
N LEU A 85 9.40 -12.14 5.45
CA LEU A 85 8.04 -11.88 4.98
C LEU A 85 7.26 -13.18 4.79
N ALA A 86 7.86 -14.19 4.15
CA ALA A 86 7.22 -15.48 3.94
C ALA A 86 6.75 -16.10 5.27
N ASP A 87 7.62 -16.14 6.28
CA ASP A 87 7.31 -16.73 7.59
C ASP A 87 6.17 -16.00 8.32
N LYS A 88 6.18 -14.65 8.27
CA LYS A 88 5.18 -13.81 8.93
C LYS A 88 3.83 -13.85 8.21
N LEU A 89 3.83 -13.85 6.87
CA LEU A 89 2.62 -13.95 6.05
C LEU A 89 1.96 -15.33 6.23
N ASP A 90 2.77 -16.40 6.24
CA ASP A 90 2.32 -17.77 6.50
C ASP A 90 1.64 -17.90 7.87
N SER A 91 2.34 -17.45 8.92
CA SER A 91 1.79 -17.47 10.28
C SER A 91 0.50 -16.67 10.41
N LEU A 92 0.43 -15.47 9.80
CA LEU A 92 -0.77 -14.64 9.82
C LEU A 92 -1.95 -15.34 9.17
N VAL A 93 -1.80 -15.77 7.92
CA VAL A 93 -2.95 -16.28 7.17
C VAL A 93 -3.45 -17.63 7.72
N GLY A 94 -2.54 -18.52 8.14
CA GLY A 94 -2.90 -19.79 8.75
C GLY A 94 -3.63 -19.63 10.08
N LEU A 95 -3.15 -18.73 10.95
CA LEU A 95 -3.78 -18.50 12.26
C LEU A 95 -5.11 -17.77 12.17
N PHE A 96 -5.29 -16.87 11.19
CA PHE A 96 -6.60 -16.29 10.90
C PHE A 96 -7.59 -17.35 10.39
N ALA A 97 -7.16 -18.25 9.51
CA ALA A 97 -8.01 -19.31 8.97
C ALA A 97 -8.55 -20.28 10.02
N VAL A 98 -7.82 -20.51 11.12
CA VAL A 98 -8.26 -21.35 12.25
C VAL A 98 -8.91 -20.56 13.39
N GLY A 99 -9.16 -19.26 13.21
CA GLY A 99 -9.81 -18.41 14.22
C GLY A 99 -8.93 -18.03 15.42
N ALA A 100 -7.61 -18.22 15.33
CA ALA A 100 -6.65 -17.88 16.38
C ALA A 100 -6.26 -16.39 16.36
N ILE A 101 -7.26 -15.51 16.25
CA ILE A 101 -7.09 -14.07 16.08
C ILE A 101 -6.84 -13.42 17.45
N PRO A 102 -5.87 -12.49 17.59
CA PRO A 102 -5.62 -11.77 18.83
C PRO A 102 -6.85 -10.99 19.32
N THR A 103 -7.27 -11.22 20.55
CA THR A 103 -8.39 -10.51 21.20
C THR A 103 -7.89 -9.67 22.39
N GLY A 104 -8.46 -8.47 22.58
CA GLY A 104 -8.06 -7.57 23.67
C GLY A 104 -6.55 -7.31 23.69
N SER A 105 -5.90 -7.48 24.83
CA SER A 105 -4.44 -7.39 24.97
C SER A 105 -3.69 -8.69 24.66
N ALA A 106 -4.37 -9.83 24.56
CA ALA A 106 -3.75 -11.13 24.33
C ALA A 106 -3.27 -11.26 22.88
N ASP A 107 -2.06 -11.81 22.70
CA ASP A 107 -1.49 -12.18 21.40
C ASP A 107 -0.61 -13.43 21.57
N PRO A 108 -1.22 -14.60 21.83
CA PRO A 108 -0.48 -15.81 22.21
C PRO A 108 0.50 -16.29 21.13
N PHE A 109 0.19 -16.00 19.86
CA PHE A 109 1.00 -16.42 18.71
C PHE A 109 1.85 -15.28 18.12
N GLY A 110 1.82 -14.08 18.71
CA GLY A 110 2.64 -12.96 18.27
C GLY A 110 2.25 -12.37 16.91
N LEU A 111 0.99 -12.49 16.48
CA LEU A 111 0.52 -11.98 15.18
C LEU A 111 0.63 -10.46 15.08
N ARG A 112 0.47 -9.71 16.18
CA ARG A 112 0.67 -8.24 16.16
C ARG A 112 2.12 -7.91 15.82
N ARG A 113 3.07 -8.64 16.41
CA ARG A 113 4.50 -8.48 16.12
C ARG A 113 4.82 -8.90 14.70
N ALA A 114 4.24 -9.99 14.21
CA ALA A 114 4.41 -10.42 12.82
C ALA A 114 3.91 -9.36 11.83
N ALA A 115 2.72 -8.82 12.02
CA ALA A 115 2.14 -7.77 11.17
C ALA A 115 2.96 -6.48 11.20
N LEU A 116 3.39 -6.03 12.39
CA LEU A 116 4.32 -4.90 12.53
C LEU A 116 5.66 -5.17 11.84
N GLY A 117 6.17 -6.40 11.95
CA GLY A 117 7.41 -6.80 11.29
C GLY A 117 7.32 -6.76 9.76
N ILE A 118 6.19 -7.17 9.18
CA ILE A 118 5.95 -7.04 7.72
C ILE A 118 6.01 -5.56 7.31
N VAL A 119 5.27 -4.70 8.00
CA VAL A 119 5.24 -3.26 7.71
C VAL A 119 6.63 -2.64 7.82
N ASN A 120 7.31 -2.83 8.96
CA ASN A 120 8.63 -2.25 9.20
C ASN A 120 9.68 -2.75 8.22
N ASN A 121 9.64 -4.04 7.85
CA ASN A 121 10.55 -4.61 6.87
C ASN A 121 10.39 -3.97 5.49
N LEU A 122 9.15 -3.81 5.03
CA LEU A 122 8.87 -3.21 3.71
C LEU A 122 9.21 -1.72 3.67
N LEU A 123 8.93 -0.99 4.75
CA LEU A 123 9.31 0.42 4.88
C LEU A 123 10.84 0.59 4.96
N ALA A 124 11.53 -0.20 5.78
CA ALA A 124 12.98 -0.10 5.96
C ALA A 124 13.75 -0.50 4.70
N ALA A 125 13.27 -1.50 3.96
CA ALA A 125 13.85 -1.90 2.69
C ALA A 125 13.52 -0.93 1.54
N ALA A 126 12.52 -0.06 1.72
CA ALA A 126 11.97 0.81 0.68
C ALA A 126 11.58 0.01 -0.59
N VAL A 127 10.87 -1.11 -0.40
CA VAL A 127 10.44 -1.99 -1.50
C VAL A 127 8.92 -2.00 -1.62
N ASP A 128 8.43 -1.90 -2.85
CA ASP A 128 7.02 -2.06 -3.18
C ASP A 128 6.64 -3.54 -3.17
N PHE A 129 5.66 -3.89 -2.33
CA PHE A 129 5.16 -5.26 -2.19
C PHE A 129 3.68 -5.23 -1.78
N SER A 130 2.85 -6.00 -2.48
CA SER A 130 1.42 -6.14 -2.15
C SER A 130 1.24 -7.15 -1.02
N ILE A 131 0.66 -6.71 0.10
CA ILE A 131 0.34 -7.54 1.25
C ILE A 131 -0.72 -8.58 0.87
N VAL A 132 -1.75 -8.19 0.13
CA VAL A 132 -2.83 -9.03 -0.40
C VAL A 132 -2.24 -10.14 -1.24
N GLU A 133 -1.32 -9.81 -2.16
CA GLU A 133 -0.64 -10.81 -2.97
C GLU A 133 0.18 -11.76 -2.09
N GLY A 134 0.97 -11.23 -1.16
CA GLY A 134 1.78 -12.03 -0.25
C GLY A 134 0.95 -13.01 0.60
N LEU A 135 -0.16 -12.53 1.17
CA LEU A 135 -1.09 -13.34 1.94
C LEU A 135 -1.81 -14.36 1.05
N THR A 136 -2.15 -14.01 -0.19
CA THR A 136 -2.76 -14.95 -1.16
C THR A 136 -1.80 -16.08 -1.50
N LEU A 137 -0.52 -15.77 -1.73
CA LEU A 137 0.52 -16.78 -1.98
C LEU A 137 0.70 -17.71 -0.77
N ALA A 138 0.70 -17.16 0.45
CA ALA A 138 0.78 -17.94 1.67
C ALA A 138 -0.48 -18.81 1.89
N ALA A 139 -1.67 -18.26 1.63
CA ALA A 139 -2.96 -18.96 1.77
C ALA A 139 -3.00 -20.23 0.92
N ALA A 140 -2.48 -20.17 -0.31
CA ALA A 140 -2.41 -21.30 -1.22
C ALA A 140 -1.49 -22.44 -0.76
N GLN A 141 -0.66 -22.22 0.25
CA GLN A 141 0.26 -23.22 0.83
C GLN A 141 -0.21 -23.73 2.20
N GLN A 142 -1.28 -23.17 2.76
CA GLN A 142 -1.78 -23.57 4.07
C GLN A 142 -2.36 -25.00 4.02
N PRO A 143 -2.18 -25.80 5.08
CA PRO A 143 -2.78 -27.12 5.20
C PRO A 143 -4.28 -27.08 5.54
N VAL A 144 -4.82 -25.87 5.74
CA VAL A 144 -6.23 -25.61 6.06
C VAL A 144 -6.85 -24.72 5.00
N THR A 145 -8.17 -24.79 4.85
CA THR A 145 -8.90 -23.89 3.96
C THR A 145 -8.82 -22.46 4.49
N VAL A 146 -8.28 -21.55 3.68
CA VAL A 146 -8.33 -20.11 3.92
C VAL A 146 -9.46 -19.54 3.06
N ASP A 147 -10.55 -19.13 3.68
CA ASP A 147 -11.64 -18.45 2.96
C ASP A 147 -11.31 -16.96 2.71
N GLY A 148 -12.12 -16.33 1.86
CA GLY A 148 -11.93 -14.91 1.52
C GLY A 148 -12.12 -13.97 2.71
N ALA A 149 -12.91 -14.37 3.72
CA ALA A 149 -13.14 -13.55 4.90
C ALA A 149 -11.89 -13.53 5.80
N ALA A 150 -11.31 -14.69 6.09
CA ALA A 150 -10.06 -14.81 6.86
C ALA A 150 -8.90 -14.07 6.18
N LEU A 151 -8.79 -14.19 4.84
CA LEU A 151 -7.79 -13.44 4.07
C LEU A 151 -7.99 -11.94 4.21
N GLN A 152 -9.22 -11.44 4.04
CA GLN A 152 -9.52 -10.02 4.17
C GLN A 152 -9.29 -9.50 5.60
N GLU A 153 -9.61 -10.30 6.61
CA GLU A 153 -9.32 -9.95 8.00
C GLU A 153 -7.82 -9.85 8.28
N ALA A 154 -7.00 -10.75 7.71
CA ALA A 154 -5.54 -10.69 7.81
C ALA A 154 -4.98 -9.43 7.12
N VAL A 155 -5.48 -9.09 5.92
CA VAL A 155 -5.13 -7.84 5.22
C VAL A 155 -5.45 -6.64 6.11
N ASN A 156 -6.69 -6.54 6.60
CA ASN A 156 -7.14 -5.46 7.48
C ASN A 156 -6.32 -5.38 8.77
N PHE A 157 -5.85 -6.53 9.27
CA PHE A 157 -5.00 -6.58 10.45
C PHE A 157 -3.62 -5.96 10.20
N VAL A 158 -3.00 -6.21 9.04
CA VAL A 158 -1.73 -5.59 8.65
C VAL A 158 -1.93 -4.10 8.33
N THR A 159 -2.96 -3.73 7.56
CA THR A 159 -3.26 -2.33 7.22
C THR A 159 -3.50 -1.47 8.47
N ARG A 160 -4.15 -2.00 9.51
CA ARG A 160 -4.28 -1.30 10.80
C ARG A 160 -2.93 -1.05 11.50
N ARG A 161 -1.93 -1.90 11.31
CA ARG A 161 -0.56 -1.65 11.83
C ARG A 161 0.16 -0.61 11.00
N LEU A 162 0.00 -0.67 9.68
CA LEU A 162 0.50 0.37 8.78
C LEU A 162 -0.07 1.74 9.17
N GLN A 163 -1.36 1.83 9.47
CA GLN A 163 -1.99 3.07 9.97
C GLN A 163 -1.28 3.62 11.23
N GLY A 164 -1.05 2.75 12.22
CA GLY A 164 -0.33 3.13 13.44
C GLY A 164 1.09 3.61 13.15
N VAL A 165 1.85 2.87 12.33
CA VAL A 165 3.22 3.23 11.97
C VAL A 165 3.26 4.57 11.23
N LEU A 166 2.36 4.83 10.28
CA LEU A 166 2.29 6.11 9.57
C LEU A 166 1.91 7.26 10.51
N ALA A 167 1.02 7.03 11.48
CA ALA A 167 0.69 8.03 12.49
C ALA A 167 1.90 8.34 13.40
N ASP A 168 2.63 7.31 13.84
CA ASP A 168 3.85 7.44 14.65
C ASP A 168 4.98 8.17 13.90
N MET A 169 4.99 8.09 12.56
CA MET A 169 5.88 8.88 11.69
C MET A 169 5.49 10.37 11.57
N GLY A 170 4.34 10.78 12.13
CA GLY A 170 3.89 12.17 12.15
C GLY A 170 2.97 12.58 11.00
N TYR A 171 2.51 11.64 10.17
CA TYR A 171 1.52 11.94 9.13
C TYR A 171 0.16 12.27 9.76
N ARG A 172 -0.52 13.29 9.23
CA ARG A 172 -1.86 13.68 9.70
C ARG A 172 -2.86 12.53 9.52
N TYR A 173 -3.77 12.37 10.47
CA TYR A 173 -4.76 11.29 10.47
C TYR A 173 -5.60 11.22 9.19
N ASP A 174 -6.10 12.36 8.71
CA ASP A 174 -6.93 12.46 7.51
C ASP A 174 -6.16 12.08 6.22
N ILE A 175 -4.88 12.45 6.14
CA ILE A 175 -3.97 12.03 5.07
C ILE A 175 -3.75 10.52 5.08
N VAL A 176 -3.48 9.96 6.26
CA VAL A 176 -3.29 8.51 6.42
C VAL A 176 -4.58 7.78 6.02
N GLU A 177 -5.75 8.25 6.44
CA GLU A 177 -7.02 7.65 6.08
C GLU A 177 -7.28 7.69 4.56
N ALA A 178 -7.02 8.85 3.93
CA ALA A 178 -7.15 9.04 2.49
C ALA A 178 -6.25 8.11 1.70
N VAL A 179 -4.98 7.98 2.09
CA VAL A 179 -4.00 7.14 1.40
C VAL A 179 -4.29 5.66 1.61
N LEU A 180 -4.59 5.23 2.83
CA LEU A 180 -4.82 3.80 3.12
C LEU A 180 -6.08 3.25 2.46
N ALA A 181 -7.06 4.10 2.15
CA ALA A 181 -8.24 3.72 1.38
C ALA A 181 -7.89 3.22 -0.04
N VAL A 182 -6.73 3.62 -0.57
CA VAL A 182 -6.29 3.29 -1.94
C VAL A 182 -5.04 2.42 -1.95
N ARG A 183 -4.03 2.76 -1.13
CA ARG A 183 -2.69 2.16 -1.10
C ARG A 183 -2.39 1.37 0.16
N GLY A 184 -3.39 1.06 0.99
CA GLY A 184 -3.19 0.35 2.27
C GLY A 184 -2.66 -1.08 2.14
N ASP A 185 -2.59 -1.60 0.91
CA ASP A 185 -2.01 -2.89 0.55
C ASP A 185 -0.48 -2.87 0.37
N ASN A 186 0.13 -1.70 0.16
CA ASN A 186 1.57 -1.57 -0.05
C ASN A 186 2.15 -0.51 0.91
N PRO A 187 2.85 -0.94 1.98
CA PRO A 187 3.41 -0.03 2.99
C PRO A 187 4.30 1.07 2.42
N HIS A 188 5.22 0.73 1.52
CA HIS A 188 6.16 1.70 0.97
C HIS A 188 5.47 2.69 0.03
N ALA A 189 4.57 2.23 -0.84
CA ALA A 189 3.77 3.11 -1.69
C ALA A 189 2.82 4.01 -0.90
N ALA A 190 2.26 3.52 0.21
CA ALA A 190 1.46 4.32 1.14
C ALA A 190 2.30 5.41 1.82
N GLN A 191 3.50 5.09 2.32
CA GLN A 191 4.39 6.08 2.92
C GLN A 191 4.74 7.20 1.92
N ARG A 192 5.10 6.85 0.68
CA ARG A 192 5.40 7.86 -0.36
C ARG A 192 4.20 8.76 -0.64
N ALA A 193 3.00 8.18 -0.75
CA ALA A 193 1.77 8.95 -0.94
C ALA A 193 1.43 9.86 0.25
N CYS A 194 1.60 9.38 1.49
CA CYS A 194 1.43 10.20 2.70
C CYS A 194 2.40 11.38 2.71
N SER A 195 3.68 11.16 2.39
CA SER A 195 4.67 12.22 2.31
C SER A 195 4.31 13.27 1.27
N ALA A 196 3.94 12.83 0.06
CA ALA A 196 3.55 13.74 -1.01
C ALA A 196 2.29 14.55 -0.66
N LEU A 197 1.25 13.89 -0.13
CA LEU A 197 0.02 14.55 0.25
C LEU A 197 0.22 15.49 1.44
N GLN A 198 1.09 15.15 2.40
CA GLN A 198 1.38 16.05 3.53
C GLN A 198 2.12 17.32 3.11
N GLN A 199 2.98 17.25 2.10
CA GLN A 199 3.61 18.43 1.50
C GLN A 199 2.62 19.24 0.66
N LEU A 200 1.70 18.56 -0.03
CA LEU A 200 0.69 19.16 -0.87
C LEU A 200 -0.30 20.02 -0.08
N VAL A 201 -0.81 19.52 1.05
CA VAL A 201 -1.76 20.29 1.89
C VAL A 201 -1.16 21.51 2.56
N GLN A 202 0.17 21.69 2.51
CA GLN A 202 0.87 22.86 3.04
C GLN A 202 1.07 23.95 1.98
N GLN A 203 0.72 23.71 0.72
CA GLN A 203 0.91 24.68 -0.34
C GLN A 203 -0.06 25.87 -0.20
N PRO A 204 0.38 27.12 -0.45
CA PRO A 204 -0.48 28.30 -0.28
C PRO A 204 -1.75 28.29 -1.15
N TRP A 205 -1.69 27.60 -2.29
CA TRP A 205 -2.78 27.48 -3.26
C TRP A 205 -3.66 26.25 -3.04
N TRP A 206 -3.37 25.43 -2.02
CA TRP A 206 -4.05 24.16 -1.79
C TRP A 206 -5.55 24.35 -1.58
N ASP A 207 -5.96 25.25 -0.69
CA ASP A 207 -7.38 25.39 -0.31
C ASP A 207 -8.28 25.76 -1.51
N GLU A 208 -7.82 26.67 -2.37
CA GLU A 208 -8.53 27.05 -3.59
C GLU A 208 -8.61 25.88 -4.57
N THR A 209 -7.49 25.20 -4.80
CA THR A 209 -7.38 24.06 -5.70
C THR A 209 -8.26 22.90 -5.23
N PHE A 210 -8.22 22.61 -3.93
CA PHE A 210 -8.96 21.53 -3.31
C PHE A 210 -10.46 21.80 -3.33
N THR A 211 -10.89 23.04 -3.11
CA THR A 211 -12.29 23.45 -3.22
C THR A 211 -12.83 23.23 -4.64
N ALA A 212 -12.07 23.62 -5.67
CA ALA A 212 -12.44 23.40 -7.07
C ALA A 212 -12.57 21.90 -7.38
N TYR A 213 -11.58 21.09 -7.01
CA TYR A 213 -11.63 19.63 -7.15
C TYR A 213 -12.80 19.00 -6.38
N ALA A 214 -13.02 19.39 -5.13
CA ALA A 214 -14.06 18.81 -4.27
C ALA A 214 -15.46 19.05 -4.85
N ARG A 215 -15.68 20.18 -5.52
CA ARG A 215 -16.94 20.43 -6.26
C ARG A 215 -17.19 19.36 -7.32
N CYS A 216 -16.16 18.98 -8.08
CA CYS A 216 -16.27 17.90 -9.06
C CYS A 216 -16.67 16.59 -8.38
N ALA A 217 -15.91 16.17 -7.36
CA ALA A 217 -16.13 14.92 -6.67
C ALA A 217 -17.50 14.84 -5.95
N ARG A 218 -17.96 15.94 -5.33
CA ARG A 218 -19.27 16.02 -4.66
C ARG A 218 -20.44 15.90 -5.64
N ILE A 219 -20.36 16.54 -6.81
CA ILE A 219 -21.41 16.44 -7.85
C ILE A 219 -21.55 15.01 -8.35
N THR A 220 -20.44 14.28 -8.46
CA THR A 220 -20.42 12.92 -9.01
C THR A 220 -20.61 11.82 -7.96
N ARG A 221 -20.64 12.15 -6.66
CA ARG A 221 -20.65 11.18 -5.55
C ARG A 221 -21.78 10.16 -5.63
N ASN A 222 -22.95 10.60 -6.09
CA ASN A 222 -24.16 9.75 -6.18
C ASN A 222 -24.43 9.29 -7.62
N VAL A 223 -23.54 9.57 -8.57
CA VAL A 223 -23.68 9.18 -9.97
C VAL A 223 -22.97 7.84 -10.16
N THR A 224 -23.75 6.76 -10.21
CA THR A 224 -23.24 5.39 -10.37
C THR A 224 -22.90 5.07 -11.83
N GLU A 225 -23.61 5.69 -12.77
CA GLU A 225 -23.39 5.55 -14.21
C GLU A 225 -22.08 6.21 -14.62
N GLN A 226 -21.26 5.50 -15.40
CA GLN A 226 -20.01 6.05 -15.96
C GLN A 226 -20.26 6.50 -17.40
N TYR A 227 -20.09 7.78 -17.67
CA TYR A 227 -20.29 8.32 -19.01
C TYR A 227 -18.95 8.44 -19.76
N PRO A 228 -18.91 8.11 -21.07
CA PRO A 228 -17.72 8.36 -21.89
C PRO A 228 -17.55 9.86 -22.14
N LEU A 229 -16.30 10.32 -22.27
CA LEU A 229 -16.02 11.69 -22.71
C LEU A 229 -16.60 11.90 -24.10
N ASN A 230 -17.37 12.99 -24.28
CA ASN A 230 -18.00 13.33 -25.56
C ASN A 230 -17.79 14.80 -25.91
N PRO A 231 -16.62 15.17 -26.47
CA PRO A 231 -16.32 16.55 -26.84
C PRO A 231 -17.26 17.15 -27.89
N ALA A 232 -17.92 16.32 -28.70
CA ALA A 232 -18.83 16.77 -29.74
C ALA A 232 -20.13 17.37 -29.16
N ALA A 233 -20.48 17.04 -27.92
CA ALA A 233 -21.66 17.56 -27.23
C ALA A 233 -21.38 18.85 -26.41
N TYR A 234 -20.13 19.33 -26.39
CA TYR A 234 -19.79 20.59 -25.72
C TYR A 234 -20.36 21.77 -26.50
N GLN A 235 -21.04 22.67 -25.79
CA GLN A 235 -21.66 23.86 -26.35
C GLN A 235 -20.76 25.09 -26.14
N GLU A 236 -20.19 25.22 -24.94
CA GLU A 236 -19.38 26.38 -24.54
C GLU A 236 -17.87 26.10 -24.66
N ASP A 237 -17.07 27.15 -24.90
CA ASP A 237 -15.61 27.02 -25.02
C ASP A 237 -14.94 26.60 -23.71
N VAL A 238 -15.52 26.94 -22.56
CA VAL A 238 -14.99 26.52 -21.25
C VAL A 238 -15.02 25.01 -21.06
N GLU A 239 -15.93 24.30 -21.72
CA GLU A 239 -15.99 22.82 -21.68
C GLU A 239 -14.80 22.21 -22.43
N ARG A 240 -14.45 22.80 -23.59
CA ARG A 240 -13.29 22.39 -24.39
C ARG A 240 -11.98 22.68 -23.65
N GLN A 241 -11.87 23.88 -23.07
CA GLN A 241 -10.69 24.27 -22.27
C GLN A 241 -10.50 23.37 -21.05
N LEU A 242 -11.57 23.04 -20.32
CA LEU A 242 -11.49 22.12 -19.19
C LEU A 242 -11.11 20.71 -19.64
N HIS A 243 -11.65 20.23 -20.76
CA HIS A 243 -11.27 18.95 -21.34
C HIS A 243 -9.78 18.90 -21.69
N GLU A 244 -9.26 19.91 -22.39
CA GLU A 244 -7.84 19.98 -22.74
C GLU A 244 -6.94 19.99 -21.49
N ALA A 245 -7.31 20.79 -20.48
CA ALA A 245 -6.59 20.82 -19.21
C ALA A 245 -6.63 19.48 -18.48
N TYR A 246 -7.79 18.81 -18.45
CA TYR A 246 -7.94 17.47 -17.90
C TYR A 246 -7.05 16.48 -18.62
N THR A 247 -7.06 16.45 -19.95
CA THR A 247 -6.24 15.52 -20.74
C THR A 247 -4.75 15.73 -20.48
N ALA A 248 -4.30 16.99 -20.36
CA ALA A 248 -2.92 17.29 -19.99
C ALA A 248 -2.56 16.83 -18.56
N ALA A 249 -3.47 17.04 -17.60
CA ALA A 249 -3.29 16.61 -16.21
C ALA A 249 -3.28 15.07 -16.08
N ALA A 250 -4.19 14.37 -16.75
CA ALA A 250 -4.23 12.92 -16.80
C ALA A 250 -2.93 12.35 -17.41
N ALA A 251 -2.49 12.89 -18.55
CA ALA A 251 -1.23 12.48 -19.18
C ALA A 251 0.00 12.77 -18.32
N LEU A 252 -0.02 13.82 -17.49
CA LEU A 252 1.05 14.10 -16.52
C LEU A 252 1.11 13.01 -15.46
N ILE A 253 -0.03 12.58 -14.93
CA ILE A 253 -0.11 11.52 -13.90
C ILE A 253 0.28 10.16 -14.49
N GLU A 254 -0.26 9.78 -15.64
CA GLU A 254 -0.03 8.48 -16.29
C GLU A 254 1.44 8.23 -16.66
N LYS A 255 2.19 9.29 -16.98
CA LYS A 255 3.61 9.20 -17.36
C LYS A 255 4.56 9.03 -16.18
N GLN A 256 4.08 9.20 -14.95
CA GLN A 256 4.94 9.13 -13.77
C GLN A 256 4.93 7.74 -13.16
N ALA A 257 6.12 7.27 -12.76
CA ALA A 257 6.25 6.04 -11.98
C ALA A 257 5.58 6.19 -10.60
N GLU A 258 5.63 7.38 -10.02
CA GLU A 258 4.96 7.71 -8.77
C GLU A 258 3.98 8.87 -8.97
N ALA A 259 2.71 8.53 -9.19
CA ALA A 259 1.61 9.47 -9.39
C ALA A 259 1.47 10.49 -8.25
N ALA A 260 1.82 10.12 -7.01
CA ALA A 260 1.69 11.00 -5.85
C ALA A 260 2.55 12.28 -5.98
N ASN A 261 3.69 12.19 -6.69
CA ASN A 261 4.63 13.31 -6.84
C ASN A 261 4.10 14.45 -7.71
N VAL A 262 3.18 14.16 -8.63
CA VAL A 262 2.65 15.15 -9.59
C VAL A 262 1.17 15.45 -9.40
N LEU A 263 0.49 14.74 -8.50
CA LEU A 263 -0.94 14.92 -8.24
C LEU A 263 -1.27 16.38 -7.89
N GLY A 264 -0.45 17.00 -7.04
CA GLY A 264 -0.63 18.39 -6.65
C GLY A 264 -0.61 19.35 -7.82
N ASP A 265 0.43 19.26 -8.66
CA ASP A 265 0.58 20.09 -9.86
C ASP A 265 -0.55 19.87 -10.86
N ALA A 266 -0.97 18.61 -11.04
CA ALA A 266 -2.08 18.24 -11.91
C ALA A 266 -3.39 18.89 -11.45
N LEU A 267 -3.70 18.80 -10.15
CA LEU A 267 -4.89 19.44 -9.58
C LEU A 267 -4.81 20.96 -9.64
N HIS A 268 -3.64 21.54 -9.33
CA HIS A 268 -3.45 22.98 -9.34
C HIS A 268 -3.70 23.59 -10.73
N ARG A 269 -3.20 22.93 -11.79
CA ARG A 269 -3.46 23.33 -13.19
C ARG A 269 -4.94 23.26 -13.58
N LEU A 270 -5.73 22.44 -12.89
CA LEU A 270 -7.17 22.30 -13.13
C LEU A 270 -8.01 23.31 -12.36
N ALA A 271 -7.48 23.95 -11.32
CA ALA A 271 -8.27 24.86 -10.48
C ALA A 271 -8.94 25.99 -11.29
N THR A 272 -8.16 26.72 -12.10
CA THR A 272 -8.70 27.81 -12.93
C THR A 272 -9.69 27.32 -13.99
N PRO A 273 -9.40 26.29 -14.81
CA PRO A 273 -10.37 25.75 -15.77
C PRO A 273 -11.65 25.22 -15.11
N ILE A 274 -11.55 24.58 -13.94
CA ILE A 274 -12.73 24.08 -13.20
C ILE A 274 -13.62 25.23 -12.77
N ASN A 275 -13.05 26.29 -12.19
CA ASN A 275 -13.80 27.46 -11.75
C ASN A 275 -14.50 28.13 -12.95
N ALA A 276 -13.77 28.36 -14.05
CA ALA A 276 -14.32 28.96 -15.27
C ALA A 276 -15.46 28.12 -15.88
N PHE A 277 -15.33 26.79 -15.88
CA PHE A 277 -16.40 25.89 -16.29
C PHE A 277 -17.64 26.08 -15.42
N PHE A 278 -17.47 26.01 -14.10
CA PHE A 278 -18.60 26.07 -13.18
C PHE A 278 -19.28 27.45 -13.05
N ASP A 279 -18.59 28.53 -13.43
CA ASP A 279 -19.15 29.88 -13.48
C ASP A 279 -20.09 30.08 -14.67
N LYS A 280 -19.87 29.33 -15.76
CA LYS A 280 -20.63 29.48 -17.03
C LYS A 280 -21.54 28.31 -17.36
N VAL A 281 -21.28 27.13 -16.79
CA VAL A 281 -21.92 25.88 -17.20
C VAL A 281 -22.69 25.24 -16.04
N LEU A 282 -23.95 24.91 -16.30
CA LEU A 282 -24.74 24.02 -15.46
C LEU A 282 -24.52 22.56 -15.89
N VAL A 283 -24.02 21.73 -14.98
CA VAL A 283 -23.78 20.30 -15.22
C VAL A 283 -25.10 19.57 -15.48
N ASN A 284 -26.16 19.91 -14.74
CA ASN A 284 -27.50 19.35 -14.92
C ASN A 284 -28.26 20.05 -16.07
N ALA A 285 -27.71 19.95 -17.29
CA ALA A 285 -28.34 20.51 -18.49
C ALA A 285 -29.64 19.78 -18.85
N GLU A 286 -30.57 20.47 -19.52
CA GLU A 286 -31.84 19.88 -19.98
C GLU A 286 -31.63 18.87 -21.11
N GLU A 287 -30.69 19.15 -22.01
CA GLU A 287 -30.33 18.23 -23.09
C GLU A 287 -29.47 17.08 -22.56
N GLU A 288 -29.98 15.87 -22.69
CA GLU A 288 -29.37 14.66 -22.13
C GLU A 288 -27.92 14.44 -22.60
N ALA A 289 -27.65 14.64 -23.89
CA ALA A 289 -26.31 14.45 -24.45
C ALA A 289 -25.27 15.41 -23.82
N VAL A 290 -25.68 16.66 -23.58
CA VAL A 290 -24.84 17.70 -22.98
C VAL A 290 -24.64 17.42 -21.49
N ARG A 291 -25.71 17.05 -20.79
CA ARG A 291 -25.68 16.66 -19.37
C ARG A 291 -24.70 15.51 -19.14
N GLN A 292 -24.78 14.46 -19.95
CA GLN A 292 -23.88 13.31 -19.88
C GLN A 292 -22.43 13.68 -20.20
N ALA A 293 -22.20 14.51 -21.23
CA ALA A 293 -20.84 14.95 -21.60
C ALA A 293 -20.17 15.79 -20.50
N ARG A 294 -20.93 16.66 -19.83
CA ARG A 294 -20.47 17.46 -18.69
C ARG A 294 -20.21 16.59 -17.47
N LEU A 295 -21.12 15.67 -17.14
CA LEU A 295 -20.93 14.69 -16.06
C LEU A 295 -19.70 13.83 -16.30
N ALA A 296 -19.48 13.33 -17.53
CA ALA A 296 -18.30 12.56 -17.89
C ALA A 296 -17.00 13.33 -17.56
N LEU A 297 -16.92 14.60 -17.96
CA LEU A 297 -15.72 15.42 -17.72
C LEU A 297 -15.45 15.62 -16.22
N VAL A 298 -16.49 15.92 -15.45
CA VAL A 298 -16.39 16.10 -13.99
C VAL A 298 -16.05 14.77 -13.30
N GLN A 299 -16.60 13.64 -13.75
CA GLN A 299 -16.26 12.30 -13.24
C GLN A 299 -14.79 11.96 -13.45
N ARG A 300 -14.25 12.26 -14.63
CA ARG A 300 -12.84 12.00 -14.93
C ARG A 300 -11.89 12.81 -14.05
N ILE A 301 -12.22 14.08 -13.80
CA ILE A 301 -11.45 14.92 -12.87
C ILE A 301 -11.51 14.38 -11.44
N ALA A 302 -12.71 13.98 -10.99
CA ALA A 302 -12.90 13.39 -9.65
C ALA A 302 -12.12 12.07 -9.46
N GLN A 303 -11.82 11.36 -10.54
CA GLN A 303 -11.07 10.10 -10.53
C GLN A 303 -9.54 10.26 -10.57
N LEU A 304 -9.01 11.46 -10.86
CA LEU A 304 -7.56 11.67 -10.99
C LEU A 304 -6.74 11.19 -9.77
N PRO A 305 -7.19 11.39 -8.52
CA PRO A 305 -6.43 10.93 -7.35
C PRO A 305 -6.55 9.43 -7.06
N SER A 306 -7.37 8.67 -7.81
CA SER A 306 -7.78 7.29 -7.47
C SER A 306 -6.65 6.27 -7.38
N SER A 307 -5.48 6.56 -7.94
CA SER A 307 -4.28 5.72 -7.80
C SER A 307 -3.36 6.14 -6.65
N VAL A 308 -3.68 7.24 -5.95
CA VAL A 308 -2.87 7.86 -4.89
C VAL A 308 -3.61 7.83 -3.56
N ALA A 309 -4.80 8.44 -3.49
CA ALA A 309 -5.56 8.63 -2.26
C ALA A 309 -7.04 8.93 -2.55
N ASP A 310 -7.90 8.57 -1.61
CA ASP A 310 -9.28 9.04 -1.57
C ASP A 310 -9.33 10.42 -0.90
N LEU A 311 -9.25 11.46 -1.73
CA LEU A 311 -9.24 12.84 -1.23
C LEU A 311 -10.55 13.25 -0.54
N SER A 312 -11.62 12.46 -0.61
CA SER A 312 -12.85 12.74 0.15
C SER A 312 -12.70 12.60 1.67
N LYS A 313 -11.61 11.95 2.11
CA LYS A 313 -11.23 11.76 3.51
C LYS A 313 -10.33 12.86 4.06
N VAL A 314 -9.81 13.74 3.21
CA VAL A 314 -8.93 14.84 3.61
C VAL A 314 -9.76 15.97 4.22
N GLN A 315 -9.27 16.58 5.30
CA GLN A 315 -9.95 17.70 5.96
C GLN A 315 -10.16 18.87 4.97
N GLY A 316 -11.35 19.44 4.98
CA GLY A 316 -11.76 20.51 4.05
C GLY A 316 -12.58 20.02 2.84
N PHE A 317 -12.77 18.70 2.70
CA PHE A 317 -13.57 18.12 1.62
C PHE A 317 -15.07 18.40 1.74
#